data_AF-A0A9D9VF57-F1
#
_entry.id   AF-A0A9D9VF57-F1
#
_cell.length_a   1.000
_cell.length_b   1.000
_cell.length_c   1.000
_cell.angle_alpha   90.00
_cell.angle_beta   90.00
_cell.angle_gamma   90.00
#
_symmetry.space_group_name_H-M   'P 1'
#
loop_
_entity.id
_entity.type
_entity.pdbx_description
1 polymer ?
#
loop_
_entity_poly.entity_id
_entity_poly.type
_entity_poly.pdbx_seq_one_letter_code
_entity_poly.pdbx_strand_id
1 'polypeptide(L)'
;MNNKLTYKLSYYALYAMFAVILVVLGIFYTGGEMTSPIVPEMSNPVHTDALLYLMYGLFGIAVVVTVIAFVFQFGTALKDNPAGAIKSLIGIILLVAVLVISWMMGNDEPLLMPGYDGAENVPFWLKLTDMFLYSIYFLLAATVLAIFGSSIKKKLS
;
A
#
# COMPACT_ATOMS: atom_id res chain seq x y z
N MET A 1 -25.77 1.89 -13.14
CA MET A 1 -25.64 0.51 -12.62
C MET A 1 -26.63 0.36 -11.47
N ASN A 2 -27.41 -0.72 -11.40
CA ASN A 2 -28.43 -0.89 -10.36
C ASN A 2 -27.74 -1.13 -9.01
N ASN A 3 -27.93 -0.26 -8.00
CA ASN A 3 -27.15 -0.28 -6.74
C ASN A 3 -27.15 -1.65 -6.05
N LYS A 4 -28.24 -2.42 -6.19
CA LYS A 4 -28.34 -3.78 -5.64
C LYS A 4 -27.40 -4.80 -6.30
N LEU A 5 -27.12 -4.65 -7.60
CA LEU A 5 -26.24 -5.55 -8.35
C LEU A 5 -24.76 -5.26 -8.02
N THR A 6 -24.39 -3.97 -7.98
CA THR A 6 -23.05 -3.51 -7.60
C THR A 6 -22.68 -3.95 -6.19
N TYR A 7 -23.61 -3.81 -5.24
CA TYR A 7 -23.40 -4.23 -3.86
C TYR A 7 -23.13 -5.73 -3.75
N LYS A 8 -23.96 -6.56 -4.41
CA LYS A 8 -23.78 -8.02 -4.40
C LYS A 8 -22.45 -8.45 -5.03
N LEU A 9 -22.05 -7.83 -6.14
CA LEU A 9 -20.77 -8.13 -6.79
C LEU A 9 -19.58 -7.81 -5.89
N SER A 10 -19.57 -6.60 -5.28
CA SER A 10 -18.53 -6.20 -4.33
C SER A 10 -18.48 -7.13 -3.12
N TYR A 11 -19.66 -7.47 -2.57
CA TYR A 11 -19.81 -8.40 -1.46
C TYR A 11 -19.18 -9.77 -1.80
N TYR A 12 -19.59 -10.41 -2.91
CA TYR A 12 -19.06 -11.72 -3.28
C TYR A 12 -17.55 -11.69 -3.57
N ALA A 13 -17.05 -10.65 -4.23
CA ALA A 13 -15.62 -10.47 -4.47
C ALA A 13 -14.85 -10.39 -3.14
N LEU A 14 -15.37 -9.62 -2.17
CA LEU A 14 -14.77 -9.50 -0.84
C LEU A 14 -14.70 -10.86 -0.12
N TYR A 15 -15.80 -11.63 -0.06
CA TYR A 15 -15.78 -12.94 0.61
C TYR A 15 -14.88 -13.94 -0.09
N ALA A 16 -14.84 -13.94 -1.42
CA ALA A 16 -13.94 -14.80 -2.17
C ALA A 16 -12.48 -14.48 -1.83
N MET A 17 -12.09 -13.21 -1.85
CA MET A 17 -10.73 -12.80 -1.44
C MET A 17 -10.43 -13.19 0.00
N PHE A 18 -11.36 -12.95 0.92
CA PHE A 18 -11.17 -13.28 2.33
C PHE A 18 -11.00 -14.78 2.55
N ALA A 19 -11.80 -15.61 1.87
CA ALA A 19 -11.67 -17.06 1.94
C ALA A 19 -10.29 -17.52 1.43
N VAL A 20 -9.82 -16.99 0.30
CA VAL A 20 -8.48 -17.30 -0.23
C VAL A 20 -7.39 -16.88 0.75
N ILE A 21 -7.48 -15.67 1.32
CA ILE A 21 -6.52 -15.17 2.32
C ILE A 21 -6.49 -16.10 3.53
N LEU A 22 -7.65 -16.47 4.09
CA LEU A 22 -7.72 -17.35 5.26
C LEU A 22 -7.13 -18.74 4.97
N VAL A 23 -7.35 -19.29 3.77
CA VAL A 23 -6.74 -20.58 3.39
C VAL A 23 -5.22 -20.47 3.34
N VAL A 24 -4.68 -19.44 2.69
CA VAL A 24 -3.22 -19.25 2.58
C VAL A 24 -2.61 -18.95 3.94
N LEU A 25 -3.24 -18.13 4.78
CA LEU A 25 -2.79 -17.88 6.15
C LEU A 25 -2.84 -19.14 7.01
N GLY A 26 -3.90 -19.96 6.86
CA GLY A 26 -4.01 -21.24 7.54
C GLY A 26 -2.82 -22.14 7.21
N ILE A 27 -2.54 -22.35 5.93
CA ILE A 27 -1.42 -23.16 5.48
C ILE A 27 -0.07 -22.55 5.87
N PHE A 28 0.08 -21.22 5.84
CA PHE A 28 1.30 -20.54 6.26
C PHE A 28 1.60 -20.74 7.75
N TYR A 29 0.61 -20.55 8.63
CA TYR A 29 0.83 -20.64 10.08
C TYR A 29 0.75 -22.06 10.63
N THR A 30 0.04 -22.99 9.98
CA THR A 30 -0.16 -24.36 10.50
C THR A 30 0.37 -25.47 9.60
N GLY A 31 0.85 -25.14 8.40
CA GLY A 31 1.37 -26.12 7.43
C GLY A 31 2.80 -26.60 7.69
N GLY A 32 3.42 -26.16 8.79
CA GLY A 32 4.72 -26.63 9.26
C GLY A 32 5.90 -25.74 8.86
N GLU A 33 7.08 -26.16 9.29
CA GLU A 33 8.34 -25.43 9.13
C GLU A 33 9.28 -26.17 8.16
N MET A 34 10.24 -25.46 7.58
CA MET A 34 11.25 -26.06 6.74
C MET A 34 12.15 -27.01 7.54
N THR A 35 12.48 -28.17 6.96
CA THR A 35 13.42 -29.14 7.57
C THR A 35 14.85 -28.61 7.65
N SER A 36 15.20 -27.67 6.78
CA SER A 36 16.49 -26.99 6.74
C SER A 36 16.23 -25.49 6.69
N PRO A 37 16.22 -24.80 7.86
CA PRO A 37 15.96 -23.38 7.92
C PRO A 37 17.03 -22.56 7.19
N ILE A 38 16.66 -21.37 6.70
CA ILE A 38 17.59 -20.47 5.99
C ILE A 38 18.70 -20.00 6.92
N VAL A 39 18.35 -19.74 8.19
CA VAL A 39 19.30 -19.46 9.26
C VAL A 39 19.16 -20.55 10.30
N PRO A 40 20.23 -21.29 10.67
CA PRO A 40 20.13 -22.51 11.49
C PRO A 40 19.38 -22.38 12.82
N GLU A 41 19.37 -21.17 13.41
CA GLU A 41 18.75 -20.88 14.71
C GLU A 41 17.36 -20.21 14.59
N MET A 42 16.85 -19.99 13.38
CA MET A 42 15.55 -19.35 13.14
C MET A 42 14.66 -20.26 12.31
N SER A 43 13.55 -20.75 12.88
CA SER A 43 12.58 -21.51 12.11
C SER A 43 11.87 -20.62 11.08
N ASN A 44 11.52 -21.20 9.93
CA ASN A 44 10.77 -20.51 8.89
C ASN A 44 9.62 -21.40 8.37
N PRO A 45 8.42 -20.83 8.13
CA PRO A 45 7.31 -21.57 7.55
C PRO A 45 7.61 -22.09 6.15
N VAL A 46 7.24 -23.34 5.87
CA VAL A 46 7.51 -23.99 4.56
C VAL A 46 6.67 -23.39 3.42
N HIS A 47 5.54 -22.75 3.74
CA HIS A 47 4.61 -22.18 2.76
C HIS A 47 4.69 -20.66 2.63
N THR A 48 5.85 -20.07 2.95
CA THR A 48 6.10 -18.63 2.81
C THR A 48 5.86 -18.14 1.37
N ASP A 49 6.25 -18.92 0.36
CA ASP A 49 6.06 -18.57 -1.05
C ASP A 49 4.59 -18.39 -1.42
N ALA A 50 3.70 -19.23 -0.89
CA ALA A 50 2.27 -19.13 -1.15
C ALA A 50 1.69 -17.80 -0.63
N LEU A 51 2.14 -17.38 0.55
CA LEU A 51 1.77 -16.09 1.12
C LEU A 51 2.32 -14.93 0.28
N LEU A 52 3.59 -15.00 -0.15
CA LEU A 52 4.20 -13.98 -1.00
C LEU A 52 3.47 -13.85 -2.34
N TYR A 53 3.18 -14.96 -3.04
CA TYR A 53 2.44 -14.91 -4.30
C TYR A 53 1.04 -14.33 -4.13
N LEU A 54 0.34 -14.67 -3.04
CA LEU A 54 -0.96 -14.06 -2.74
C LEU A 54 -0.83 -12.55 -2.53
N MET A 55 0.15 -12.11 -1.74
CA MET A 55 0.39 -10.68 -1.48
C MET A 55 0.70 -9.91 -2.77
N TYR A 56 1.62 -10.41 -3.60
CA TYR A 56 1.95 -9.78 -4.89
C TYR A 56 0.76 -9.77 -5.84
N GLY A 57 -0.03 -10.86 -5.89
CA GLY A 57 -1.23 -10.94 -6.71
C GLY A 57 -2.29 -9.91 -6.30
N LEU A 58 -2.60 -9.84 -5.00
CA LEU A 58 -3.58 -8.88 -4.47
C LEU A 58 -3.09 -7.44 -4.63
N PHE A 59 -1.81 -7.16 -4.37
CA PHE A 59 -1.21 -5.85 -4.58
C PHE A 59 -1.29 -5.42 -6.04
N GLY A 60 -0.92 -6.32 -6.98
CA GLY A 60 -1.00 -6.04 -8.42
C GLY A 60 -2.42 -5.73 -8.87
N ILE A 61 -3.41 -6.52 -8.43
CA ILE A 61 -4.82 -6.25 -8.71
C ILE A 61 -5.24 -4.90 -8.14
N ALA A 62 -4.86 -4.58 -6.90
CA ALA A 62 -5.20 -3.31 -6.25
C ALA A 62 -4.62 -2.11 -7.02
N VAL A 63 -3.39 -2.19 -7.50
CA VAL A 63 -2.76 -1.14 -8.32
C VAL A 63 -3.54 -0.96 -9.64
N VAL A 64 -3.82 -2.05 -10.36
CA VAL A 64 -4.55 -2.00 -11.64
C VAL A 64 -5.94 -1.39 -11.45
N VAL A 65 -6.70 -1.86 -10.46
CA VAL A 65 -8.05 -1.34 -10.18
C VAL A 65 -8.00 0.14 -9.79
N THR A 66 -7.04 0.54 -8.95
CA THR A 66 -6.87 1.93 -8.53
C THR A 66 -6.57 2.84 -9.71
N VAL A 67 -5.65 2.44 -10.60
CA VAL A 67 -5.30 3.23 -11.80
C VAL A 67 -6.51 3.36 -12.74
N ILE A 68 -7.21 2.26 -13.00
CA ILE A 68 -8.41 2.27 -13.84
C ILE A 68 -9.47 3.20 -13.25
N ALA A 69 -9.76 3.06 -11.95
CA ALA A 69 -10.73 3.89 -11.25
C ALA A 69 -10.34 5.37 -11.31
N PHE A 70 -9.06 5.69 -11.08
CA PHE A 70 -8.54 7.05 -11.17
C PHE A 70 -8.75 7.64 -12.57
N VAL A 71 -8.40 6.92 -13.64
CA VAL A 71 -8.55 7.39 -15.03
C VAL A 71 -10.02 7.68 -15.35
N PHE A 72 -10.93 6.77 -14.99
CA PHE A 72 -12.36 6.98 -15.21
C PHE A 72 -12.90 8.16 -14.42
N GLN A 73 -12.60 8.23 -13.12
CA GLN A 73 -13.07 9.31 -12.24
C GLN A 73 -12.54 10.68 -12.68
N PHE A 74 -11.26 10.74 -13.04
CA PHE A 74 -10.63 11.97 -13.52
C PHE A 74 -11.20 12.40 -14.88
N GLY A 75 -11.40 11.46 -15.81
CA GLY A 75 -12.03 11.73 -17.10
C GLY A 75 -13.45 12.30 -16.95
N THR A 76 -14.26 11.73 -16.05
CA THR A 76 -15.59 12.29 -15.74
C THR A 76 -15.50 13.67 -15.09
N ALA A 77 -14.57 13.86 -14.14
CA ALA A 77 -14.38 15.14 -13.48
C ALA A 77 -13.93 16.24 -14.45
N LEU A 78 -13.07 15.92 -15.43
CA LEU A 78 -12.65 16.84 -16.48
C LEU A 78 -13.82 17.27 -17.37
N LYS A 79 -14.71 16.32 -17.72
CA LYS A 79 -15.88 16.61 -18.54
C LYS A 79 -16.87 17.52 -17.80
N ASP A 80 -17.11 17.24 -16.51
CA ASP A 80 -18.17 17.89 -15.74
C ASP A 80 -17.71 19.24 -15.15
N ASN A 81 -16.47 19.31 -14.66
CA ASN A 81 -15.87 20.53 -14.09
C ASN A 81 -14.35 20.57 -14.35
N PRO A 82 -13.93 21.02 -15.55
CA PRO A 82 -12.52 20.98 -15.95
C PRO A 82 -11.63 21.80 -15.01
N ALA A 83 -12.08 22.98 -14.58
CA ALA A 83 -11.31 23.82 -13.68
C ALA A 83 -11.14 23.19 -12.30
N GLY A 84 -12.19 22.55 -11.76
CA GLY A 84 -12.13 21.80 -10.50
C GLY A 84 -11.23 20.57 -10.58
N ALA A 85 -11.33 19.81 -11.66
CA ALA A 85 -10.50 18.64 -11.91
C ALA A 85 -9.01 19.00 -12.01
N ILE A 86 -8.66 20.06 -12.74
CA ILE A 86 -7.27 20.54 -12.81
C ILE A 86 -6.78 21.00 -11.43
N LYS A 87 -7.60 21.75 -10.68
CA LYS A 87 -7.25 22.15 -9.30
C LYS A 87 -7.03 20.95 -8.38
N SER A 88 -7.74 19.84 -8.58
CA SER A 88 -7.56 18.62 -7.79
C SER A 88 -6.15 18.01 -7.93
N LEU A 89 -5.46 18.26 -9.05
CA LEU A 89 -4.08 17.80 -9.25
C LEU A 89 -3.08 18.47 -8.32
N ILE A 90 -3.41 19.63 -7.72
CA ILE A 90 -2.55 20.28 -6.73
C ILE A 90 -2.26 19.32 -5.57
N GLY A 91 -3.26 18.55 -5.12
CA GLY A 91 -3.07 17.54 -4.07
C GLY A 91 -2.10 16.43 -4.49
N ILE A 92 -2.17 16.00 -5.76
CA ILE A 92 -1.25 15.00 -6.32
C ILE A 92 0.16 15.56 -6.44
N ILE A 93 0.32 16.81 -6.90
CA ILE A 93 1.63 17.47 -6.99
C ILE A 93 2.27 17.58 -5.62
N LEU A 94 1.50 17.96 -4.59
CA LEU A 94 1.98 18.00 -3.21
C LEU A 94 2.39 16.61 -2.71
N LEU A 95 1.59 15.58 -3.01
CA LEU A 95 1.94 14.20 -2.66
C LEU A 95 3.25 13.75 -3.34
N VAL A 96 3.40 14.02 -4.64
CA VAL A 96 4.63 13.70 -5.38
C VAL A 96 5.82 14.46 -4.79
N ALA A 97 5.67 15.72 -4.41
CA ALA A 97 6.73 16.48 -3.76
C ALA A 97 7.17 15.83 -2.44
N VAL A 98 6.22 15.39 -1.61
CA VAL A 98 6.51 14.63 -0.38
C VAL A 98 7.27 13.35 -0.70
N LEU A 99 6.81 12.56 -1.67
CA LEU A 99 7.48 11.32 -2.08
C LEU A 99 8.92 11.56 -2.57
N VAL A 100 9.15 12.58 -3.39
CA VAL A 100 10.49 12.92 -3.87
C VAL A 100 11.41 13.31 -2.71
N ILE A 101 10.94 14.17 -1.79
CA ILE A 101 11.73 14.57 -0.61
C ILE A 101 12.02 13.36 0.27
N SER A 102 11.01 12.52 0.54
CA SER A 102 11.17 11.29 1.33
C SER A 102 12.15 10.31 0.68
N TRP A 103 12.14 10.17 -0.65
CA TRP A 103 13.13 9.37 -1.38
C TRP A 103 14.55 9.91 -1.23
N MET A 104 14.73 11.23 -1.32
CA MET A 104 16.05 11.86 -1.16
C MET A 104 16.62 11.69 0.25
N MET A 105 15.75 11.49 1.25
CA MET A 105 16.14 11.22 2.63
C MET A 105 16.41 9.73 2.92
N GLY A 106 16.00 8.82 2.03
CA GLY A 106 16.13 7.37 2.25
C GLY A 106 17.57 6.88 2.25
N ASN A 107 17.84 5.85 3.05
CA ASN A 107 19.16 5.22 3.16
C ASN A 107 19.38 4.20 2.03
N ASP A 108 20.58 4.18 1.45
CA ASP A 108 21.00 3.20 0.45
C ASP A 108 21.90 2.08 0.99
N GLU A 109 22.30 2.13 2.26
CA GLU A 109 23.11 1.07 2.87
C GLU A 109 22.31 -0.23 3.02
N PRO A 110 22.79 -1.35 2.42
CA PRO A 110 22.17 -2.65 2.60
C PRO A 110 22.05 -3.05 4.07
N LEU A 111 20.91 -3.63 4.42
CA LEU A 111 20.66 -4.07 5.79
C LEU A 111 21.48 -5.33 6.09
N LEU A 112 22.02 -5.40 7.30
CA LEU A 112 22.71 -6.59 7.81
C LEU A 112 21.68 -7.64 8.22
N MET A 113 21.25 -8.46 7.27
CA MET A 113 20.27 -9.53 7.47
C MET A 113 20.94 -10.90 7.48
N PRO A 114 20.80 -11.69 8.57
CA PRO A 114 21.31 -13.06 8.61
C PRO A 114 20.67 -13.93 7.52
N GLY A 115 21.50 -14.60 6.71
CA GLY A 115 21.04 -15.56 5.70
C GLY A 115 20.32 -14.94 4.50
N TYR A 116 20.45 -13.64 4.26
CA TYR A 116 19.80 -12.98 3.13
C TYR A 116 20.67 -11.88 2.50
N ASP A 117 21.11 -12.15 1.27
CA ASP A 117 21.83 -11.26 0.35
C ASP A 117 21.06 -11.04 -0.96
N GLY A 118 19.73 -11.22 -0.90
CA GLY A 118 18.83 -11.23 -2.06
C GLY A 118 18.72 -9.88 -2.79
N ALA A 119 18.08 -9.94 -3.96
CA ALA A 119 17.96 -8.81 -4.89
C ALA A 119 17.12 -7.64 -4.35
N GLU A 120 16.37 -7.86 -3.27
CA GLU A 120 15.54 -6.84 -2.63
C GLU A 120 16.30 -6.04 -1.56
N ASN A 121 17.52 -6.46 -1.15
CA ASN A 121 18.38 -5.72 -0.22
C ASN A 121 19.38 -4.81 -0.95
N VAL A 122 18.90 -4.01 -1.90
CA VAL A 122 19.72 -3.09 -2.70
C VAL A 122 19.18 -1.66 -2.61
N PRO A 123 20.01 -0.63 -2.88
CA PRO A 123 19.66 0.78 -2.67
C PRO A 123 18.28 1.22 -3.15
N PHE A 124 17.83 0.71 -4.30
CA PHE A 124 16.54 1.07 -4.87
C PHE A 124 15.36 0.68 -3.96
N TRP A 125 15.31 -0.57 -3.49
CA TRP A 125 14.19 -1.07 -2.67
C TRP A 125 14.22 -0.50 -1.26
N LEU A 126 15.41 -0.24 -0.74
CA LEU A 126 15.60 0.41 0.56
C LEU A 126 15.08 1.85 0.54
N LYS A 127 15.52 2.64 -0.44
CA LYS A 127 15.00 4.01 -0.64
C LYS A 127 13.51 4.04 -0.96
N LEU A 128 12.99 3.05 -1.69
CA LEU A 128 11.55 2.94 -1.94
C LEU A 128 10.78 2.71 -0.64
N THR A 129 11.27 1.83 0.23
CA THR A 129 10.67 1.54 1.53
C THR A 129 10.72 2.76 2.44
N ASP A 130 11.88 3.41 2.55
CA ASP A 130 12.05 4.64 3.34
C ASP A 130 11.18 5.79 2.82
N MET A 131 11.05 5.93 1.50
CA MET A 131 10.16 6.92 0.89
C MET A 131 8.72 6.76 1.37
N PHE A 132 8.19 5.53 1.37
CA PHE A 132 6.85 5.26 1.87
C PHE A 132 6.76 5.47 3.38
N LEU A 133 7.75 5.03 4.15
CA LEU A 133 7.78 5.18 5.60
C LEU A 133 7.73 6.67 6.02
N TYR A 134 8.64 7.48 5.47
CA TYR A 134 8.73 8.90 5.80
C TYR A 134 7.51 9.69 5.30
N SER A 135 6.99 9.38 4.12
CA SER A 135 5.78 10.04 3.62
C SER A 135 4.56 9.71 4.48
N ILE A 136 4.39 8.46 4.92
CA ILE A 136 3.33 8.08 5.86
C ILE A 136 3.47 8.84 7.18
N TYR A 137 4.66 8.90 7.78
CA TYR A 137 4.88 9.62 9.03
C TYR A 137 4.59 11.12 8.90
N PHE A 138 5.04 11.73 7.80
CA PHE A 138 4.78 13.13 7.51
C PHE A 138 3.27 13.39 7.33
N LEU A 139 2.59 12.59 6.51
CA LEU A 139 1.15 12.75 6.24
C LEU A 139 0.31 12.49 7.50
N LEU A 140 0.72 11.55 8.35
CA LEU A 140 0.07 11.29 9.63
C LEU A 140 0.21 12.51 10.55
N ALA A 141 1.42 13.06 10.70
CA ALA A 141 1.65 14.26 11.50
C ALA A 141 0.85 15.46 10.95
N ALA A 142 0.87 15.68 9.63
CA ALA A 142 0.10 16.72 8.98
C ALA A 142 -1.41 16.57 9.21
N THR A 143 -1.92 15.33 9.17
CA THR A 143 -3.33 15.01 9.44
C THR A 143 -3.70 15.36 10.89
N VAL A 144 -2.87 14.95 11.85
CA VAL A 144 -3.09 15.27 13.27
C VAL A 144 -3.12 16.79 13.48
N LEU A 145 -2.16 17.52 12.93
CA LEU A 145 -2.12 18.98 13.01
C LEU A 145 -3.35 19.64 12.35
N ALA A 146 -3.80 19.12 11.21
CA ALA A 146 -4.99 19.62 10.53
C ALA A 146 -6.28 19.41 11.36
N ILE A 147 -6.40 18.27 12.06
CA ILE A 147 -7.54 17.99 12.96
C ILE A 147 -7.59 19.02 14.10
N PHE A 148 -6.46 19.28 14.76
CA PHE A 148 -6.41 20.27 15.84
C PHE A 148 -6.64 21.70 15.32
N GLY A 149 -5.96 22.08 14.23
CA GLY A 149 -6.09 23.41 13.64
C GLY A 149 -7.52 23.70 13.16
N SER A 150 -8.18 22.74 12.52
CA SER A 150 -9.58 22.88 12.09
C SER A 150 -10.55 22.97 13.27
N SER A 151 -10.30 22.21 14.34
CA SER A 151 -11.10 22.26 15.58
C SER A 151 -11.01 23.60 16.28
N ILE A 152 -9.82 24.23 16.32
CA ILE A 152 -9.61 25.56 16.89
C ILE A 152 -10.30 26.63 16.02
N LYS A 153 -10.09 26.61 14.70
CA LYS A 153 -10.71 27.56 13.78
C LYS A 153 -12.23 27.55 13.88
N LYS A 154 -12.85 26.38 14.02
CA LYS A 154 -14.31 26.24 14.18
C LYS A 154 -14.84 26.83 15.49
N LYS A 155 -14.02 26.94 16.53
CA LYS A 155 -14.40 27.58 17.80
C LYS A 155 -14.20 29.09 17.81
N LEU A 156 -13.36 29.60 16.91
CA LEU A 156 -13.04 31.03 16.78
C LEU A 156 -13.85 31.74 15.70
N SER A 157 -14.57 30.99 14.85
CA SER A 157 -15.51 31.49 13.83
C SER A 157 -16.94 31.31 14.31
#